data_AF-A0A0F9KSL2-F1
#
_entry.id   AF-A0A0F9KSL2-F1
#
_cell.length_a   1.000
_cell.length_b   1.000
_cell.length_c   1.000
_cell.angle_alpha   90.00
_cell.angle_beta   90.00
_cell.angle_gamma   90.00
#
_symmetry.space_group_name_H-M   'P 1'
#
loop_
_entity.id
_entity.type
_entity.pdbx_description
1 polymer ?
#
loop_
_entity_poly.entity_id
_entity_poly.type
_entity_poly.pdbx_seq_one_letter_code
_entity_poly.pdbx_strand_id
1 'polypeptide(L)' 'MDANDMKDYLWLIKTNKGDFFITVIGNWTQEEAARKVQVVFETIKLGITAMIPRKRATGPDDAMGTIYQ' A
#
# COMPACT_ATOMS: atom_id res chain seq x y z
N MET A 1 8.95 -19.96 -13.73
CA MET A 1 9.06 -18.89 -12.73
C MET A 1 8.23 -19.33 -11.54
N ASP A 2 8.89 -19.70 -10.45
CA ASP A 2 8.21 -20.09 -9.22
C ASP A 2 7.41 -18.90 -8.68
N ALA A 3 6.21 -19.16 -8.18
CA ALA A 3 5.31 -18.14 -7.62
C ALA A 3 5.86 -17.47 -6.33
N ASN A 4 7.06 -17.83 -5.88
CA ASN A 4 7.62 -17.49 -4.56
C ASN A 4 8.51 -16.24 -4.52
N ASP A 5 8.88 -15.63 -5.65
CA ASP A 5 9.78 -14.45 -5.67
C ASP A 5 9.07 -13.12 -5.94
N MET A 6 7.74 -13.10 -5.96
CA MET A 6 6.99 -11.89 -6.26
C MET A 6 6.95 -10.96 -5.04
N LYS A 7 7.63 -9.82 -5.12
CA LYS A 7 7.67 -8.84 -4.03
C LYS A 7 6.30 -8.21 -3.80
N ASP A 8 5.96 -8.00 -2.53
CA ASP A 8 4.79 -7.26 -2.11
C ASP A 8 5.17 -6.00 -1.33
N TYR A 9 4.51 -4.89 -1.66
CA TYR A 9 4.72 -3.61 -1.01
C TYR A 9 3.38 -3.07 -0.52
N LEU A 10 3.27 -2.83 0.79
CA LEU A 10 2.06 -2.31 1.42
C LEU A 10 2.25 -0.86 1.89
N TRP A 11 1.30 0.00 1.57
CA TRP A 11 1.26 1.37 2.06
C TRP A 11 -0.09 1.74 2.64
N LEU A 12 -0.06 2.59 3.67
CA LEU A 12 -1.18 3.44 4.05
C LEU A 12 -1.05 4.77 3.29
N ILE A 13 -1.96 5.01 2.36
CA ILE A 13 -2.07 6.24 1.59
C ILE A 13 -3.11 7.13 2.26
N LYS A 14 -2.69 8.30 2.74
CA LYS A 14 -3.59 9.31 3.29
C LYS A 14 -3.95 10.32 2.21
N THR A 15 -5.20 10.73 2.19
CA THR A 15 -5.72 11.75 1.27
C THR A 15 -6.63 12.72 2.02
N ASN A 16 -7.12 13.75 1.33
CA ASN A 16 -8.14 14.66 1.87
C ASN A 16 -9.57 14.07 1.83
N LYS A 17 -9.78 12.87 1.28
CA LYS A 17 -11.09 12.21 1.17
C LYS A 17 -11.20 10.89 1.94
N GLY A 18 -10.09 10.41 2.50
CA GLY A 18 -10.02 9.14 3.21
C GLY A 18 -8.64 8.50 3.10
N ASP A 19 -8.47 7.44 3.88
CA ASP A 19 -7.24 6.67 3.93
C ASP A 19 -7.41 5.34 3.20
N PHE A 20 -6.38 4.90 2.47
CA PHE A 20 -6.39 3.67 1.67
C PHE A 20 -5.21 2.78 2.05
N PHE A 21 -5.47 1.49 2.25
CA PHE A 21 -4.42 0.48 2.26
C PHE A 21 -4.22 -0.06 0.85
N ILE A 22 -3.01 0.07 0.32
CA ILE A 22 -2.68 -0.36 -1.04
C ILE A 22 -1.53 -1.34 -1.00
N THR A 23 -1.74 -2.50 -1.61
CA THR A 23 -0.71 -3.49 -1.87
C THR A 23 -0.35 -3.46 -3.36
N VAL A 24 0.94 -3.27 -3.66
CA VAL A 24 1.49 -3.44 -5.01
C VAL A 24 2.27 -4.75 -5.02
N ILE A 25 1.90 -5.63 -5.92
CA ILE A 25 2.50 -6.96 -6.08
C ILE A 25 3.24 -6.98 -7.42
N GLY A 26 4.51 -7.38 -7.43
CA GLY A 26 5.28 -7.57 -8.64
C GLY A 26 6.79 -7.40 -8.44
N ASN A 27 7.55 -7.69 -9.51
CA ASN A 27 9.01 -7.63 -9.51
C ASN A 27 9.51 -6.20 -9.76
N TRP A 28 9.09 -5.27 -8.91
CA TRP A 28 9.46 -3.86 -8.96
C TRP A 28 10.43 -3.53 -7.82
N THR A 29 11.14 -2.41 -7.92
CA THR A 29 11.70 -1.76 -6.72
C THR A 29 10.61 -1.07 -5.91
N GLN A 30 10.92 -0.69 -4.68
CA GLN A 30 9.99 0.03 -3.83
C GLN A 30 9.60 1.38 -4.43
N GLU A 31 10.56 2.08 -5.05
CA GLU A 31 10.37 3.37 -5.72
C GLU A 31 9.47 3.24 -6.95
N GLU A 32 9.67 2.19 -7.76
CA GLU A 32 8.84 1.91 -8.94
C GLU A 32 7.39 1.60 -8.55
N ALA A 33 7.21 0.77 -7.52
CA ALA A 33 5.90 0.47 -6.97
C ALA A 33 5.23 1.73 -6.40
N ALA A 34 5.98 2.59 -5.70
CA ALA A 34 5.45 3.85 -5.18
C ALA A 34 5.00 4.82 -6.28
N ARG A 35 5.81 4.97 -7.34
CA ARG A 35 5.47 5.80 -8.50
C ARG A 35 4.19 5.33 -9.20
N LYS A 36 3.97 4.02 -9.30
CA LYS A 36 2.72 3.48 -9.87
C LYS A 36 1.50 3.89 -9.04
N VAL A 37 1.59 3.87 -7.72
CA VAL A 37 0.52 4.35 -6.83
C VAL A 37 0.26 5.84 -7.06
N GLN A 38 1.32 6.67 -7.13
CA GLN A 38 1.18 8.09 -7.40
C GLN A 38 0.43 8.38 -8.71
N VAL A 39 0.81 7.70 -9.81
CA VAL A 39 0.15 7.86 -11.12
C VAL A 39 -1.35 7.53 -11.06
N VAL A 40 -1.74 6.47 -10.33
CA VAL A 40 -3.16 6.13 -10.17
C VAL A 40 -3.92 7.24 -9.45
N PHE A 41 -3.36 7.77 -8.36
CA PHE A 41 -3.98 8.84 -7.56
C PHE A 41 -4.07 10.16 -8.33
N GLU A 42 -3.05 10.50 -9.12
CA GLU A 42 -3.09 11.63 -10.05
C GLU A 42 -4.19 11.45 -11.10
N THR A 43 -4.33 10.26 -11.67
CA THR A 43 -5.35 9.94 -12.69
C THR A 43 -6.76 10.10 -12.15
N ILE A 44 -7.02 9.65 -10.93
CA ILE A 44 -8.33 9.83 -10.27
C ILE A 44 -8.48 11.20 -9.59
N LYS A 45 -7.50 12.09 -9.76
CA LYS A 45 -7.46 13.45 -9.19
C LYS A 45 -7.67 13.47 -7.67
N LEU A 46 -7.08 12.49 -6.98
CA LEU A 46 -7.11 12.38 -5.53
C LEU A 46 -5.72 12.67 -4.96
N GLY A 47 -5.58 13.82 -4.28
CA GLY A 47 -4.30 14.26 -3.73
C GLY A 47 -3.83 13.35 -2.58
N ILE A 48 -2.64 12.78 -2.71
CA ILE A 48 -1.95 12.08 -1.63
C ILE A 48 -1.33 13.11 -0.68
N THR A 49 -1.66 13.03 0.60
CA THR A 49 -1.07 13.87 1.66
C THR A 49 0.06 13.16 2.40
N ALA A 50 0.00 11.83 2.48
CA ALA A 50 1.07 11.00 3.01
C ALA A 50 1.05 9.60 2.39
N MET A 51 2.23 8.99 2.25
CA MET A 51 2.40 7.61 1.80
C MET A 51 3.33 6.91 2.79
N ILE A 52 2.76 6.04 3.63
CA ILE A 52 3.45 5.46 4.78
C ILE A 52 3.67 3.97 4.49
N PRO A 53 4.92 3.50 4.34
CA PRO A 53 5.21 2.08 4.18
C PRO A 53 4.72 1.30 5.40
N ARG A 54 4.08 0.16 5.16
CA ARG A 54 3.62 -0.75 6.21
C ARG A 54 4.25 -2.11 5.97
N LYS A 55 4.66 -2.77 7.06
CA LYS A 55 4.90 -4.20 7.01
C LYS A 55 3.54 -4.89 7.03
N ARG A 56 3.41 -5.98 6.28
CA ARG A 56 2.29 -6.91 6.47
C ARG A 56 2.37 -7.37 7.93
N ALA A 57 1.25 -7.29 8.65
CA ALA A 57 1.11 -7.95 9.94
C ALA A 57 1.33 -9.46 9.70
N THR A 58 2.52 -9.96 10.00
CA THR A 58 2.88 -11.37 9.77
C THR A 58 2.73 -12.22 11.04
N GLY A 59 2.32 -11.62 12.15
CA GLY A 59 2.09 -12.29 13.43
C GLY A 59 0.64 -12.15 13.93
N PRO A 60 0.15 -13.10 14.74
CA PRO A 60 -1.15 -13.02 15.43
C PRO A 60 -1.32 -11.72 16.22
N ASP A 61 -0.21 -11.16 16.71
CA ASP A 61 -0.17 -9.95 17.54
C ASP A 61 -0.32 -8.64 16.74
N ASP A 62 -0.03 -8.64 15.43
CA ASP A 62 -0.14 -7.46 14.56
C ASP A 62 -1.53 -7.36 13.86
N ALA A 63 -2.36 -8.40 13.99
CA ALA A 63 -3.67 -8.52 13.33
C ALA A 63 -4.83 -7.99 14.18
N MET A 64 -4.58 -7.08 15.13
CA MET A 64 -5.66 -6.40 15.85
C MET A 64 -6.25 -5.25 15.02
N GLY A 65 -7.09 -5.61 14.04
CA GLY A 65 -8.00 -4.65 13.42
C GLY A 65 -9.13 -4.34 14.39
N THR A 66 -9.09 -3.19 15.07
CA THR A 66 -10.26 -2.70 15.82
C THR A 66 -11.33 -2.25 14.83
N ILE A 67 -12.41 -3.02 14.72
CA ILE A 67 -13.62 -2.60 14.01
C ILE A 67 -14.42 -1.73 14.99
N TYR A 68 -14.54 -0.44 14.70
CA TYR A 68 -15.54 0.40 15.35
C TYR A 68 -16.86 0.21 14.61
N GLN A 69 -17.87 -0.35 15.28
CA GLN A 69 -19.27 -0.31 14.83
C GLN A 69 -19.91 1.04 15.18
#